data_AF-A0A4V3UTL9-F1
#
_entry.id   AF-A0A4V3UTL9-F1
#
_cell.length_a   1.000
_cell.length_b   1.000
_cell.length_c   1.000
_cell.angle_alpha   90.00
_cell.angle_beta   90.00
_cell.angle_gamma   90.00
#
_symmetry.space_group_name_H-M   'P 1'
#
loop_
_entity.id
_entity.type
_entity.pdbx_description
1 polymer ?
#
loop_
_entity_poly.entity_id
_entity_poly.type
_entity_poly.pdbx_seq_one_letter_code
_entity_poly.pdbx_strand_id
1 'polypeptide(L)'
;MQLRTSKLTLALSALLALGLVSAGGYALAAPPAPGMQGPGMAAAQGQWGHGAWAHGKPGHGRGMQGWMHRPGPGMQARFAAMRDMRVLQHLYLAQGRRGDAEAMYHDVLAHTRDPGLRNFAYGQLARLQMMPTDTGAAIATLRKALDENLQQIKPPAAPAS
;
A
#
# COMPACT_ATOMS: atom_id res chain seq x y z
N MET A 1 -31.00 -36.62 36.37
CA MET A 1 -29.72 -37.33 36.13
C MET A 1 -28.83 -36.48 35.24
N GLN A 2 -27.73 -36.00 35.82
CA GLN A 2 -26.47 -35.53 35.23
C GLN A 2 -26.47 -34.45 34.14
N LEU A 3 -26.11 -33.23 34.59
CA LEU A 3 -25.56 -32.14 33.79
C LEU A 3 -24.23 -32.57 33.16
N ARG A 4 -24.01 -32.27 31.88
CA ARG A 4 -22.68 -32.24 31.28
C ARG A 4 -22.24 -30.79 31.11
N THR A 5 -21.68 -30.26 32.19
CA THR A 5 -20.80 -29.10 32.20
C THR A 5 -19.45 -29.45 31.59
N SER A 6 -19.02 -28.71 30.57
CA SER A 6 -17.60 -28.45 30.29
C SER A 6 -17.46 -27.15 29.50
N LYS A 7 -17.20 -26.06 30.23
CA LYS A 7 -16.77 -24.77 29.69
C LYS A 7 -15.25 -24.85 29.47
N LEU A 8 -14.78 -24.76 28.24
CA LEU A 8 -13.36 -24.52 27.94
C LEU A 8 -13.19 -23.04 27.61
N THR A 9 -13.05 -22.25 28.67
CA THR A 9 -12.57 -20.87 28.65
C THR A 9 -11.09 -20.85 28.28
N LEU A 10 -10.75 -20.33 27.11
CA LEU A 10 -9.41 -19.83 26.81
C LEU A 10 -9.49 -18.32 26.69
N ALA A 11 -9.29 -17.63 27.82
CA ALA A 11 -9.02 -16.21 27.86
C ALA A 11 -7.53 -16.01 27.53
N LEU A 12 -7.23 -15.42 26.37
CA LEU A 12 -5.93 -14.81 26.13
C LEU A 12 -6.09 -13.29 26.26
N SER A 13 -6.07 -12.84 27.50
CA SER A 13 -5.89 -11.45 27.87
C SER A 13 -4.39 -11.18 27.98
N ALA A 14 -3.84 -10.44 27.03
CA ALA A 14 -2.56 -9.76 27.18
C ALA A 14 -2.81 -8.25 27.18
N LEU A 15 -3.00 -7.74 28.40
CA LEU A 15 -2.92 -6.33 28.73
C LEU A 15 -1.50 -5.83 28.43
N LEU A 16 -1.39 -4.80 27.60
CA LEU A 16 -0.27 -3.87 27.72
C LEU A 16 -0.81 -2.45 27.64
N ALA A 17 -1.35 -2.00 28.77
CA ALA A 17 -1.50 -0.59 29.06
C ALA A 17 -0.15 -0.06 29.54
N LEU A 18 0.46 0.85 28.77
CA LEU A 18 1.44 1.77 29.32
C LEU A 18 0.95 3.18 29.04
N GLY A 19 0.41 3.81 30.09
CA GLY A 19 0.14 5.23 30.09
C GLY A 19 1.43 6.01 30.23
N LEU A 20 1.59 7.06 29.42
CA LEU A 20 2.29 8.25 29.84
C LEU A 20 1.31 9.42 29.79
N VAL A 21 0.99 9.89 31.00
CA VAL A 21 0.56 11.25 31.26
C VAL A 21 1.71 12.19 30.86
N SER A 22 1.42 13.17 30.01
CA SER A 22 2.14 14.45 30.07
C SER A 22 1.12 15.58 30.16
N ALA A 23 1.39 16.47 31.12
CA ALA A 23 0.55 17.55 31.55
C ALA A 23 0.59 18.74 30.58
N GLY A 24 -0.38 19.63 30.76
CA GLY A 24 -0.65 20.75 29.87
C GLY A 24 0.48 21.76 29.71
N GLY A 25 0.42 22.45 28.57
CA GLY A 25 1.12 23.69 28.31
C GLY A 25 0.30 24.49 27.29
N TYR A 26 -0.47 25.47 27.77
CA TYR A 26 -1.05 26.50 26.91
C TYR A 26 0.11 27.37 26.39
N ALA A 27 0.50 27.18 25.13
CA ALA A 27 1.40 28.10 24.47
C ALA A 27 0.56 29.22 23.81
N LEU A 28 0.82 30.44 24.25
CA LEU A 28 0.28 31.68 23.71
C LEU A 28 0.52 31.74 22.19
N ALA A 29 -0.50 32.20 21.46
CA ALA A 29 -0.42 32.43 20.02
C ALA A 29 0.75 33.37 19.69
N ALA A 30 1.78 32.83 19.03
CA ALA A 30 2.81 33.62 18.39
C ALA A 30 2.27 34.18 17.05
N PRO A 31 2.55 35.45 16.70
CA PRO A 31 2.13 36.00 15.41
C PRO A 31 2.82 35.26 14.25
N PRO A 32 2.16 35.11 13.09
CA PRO A 32 2.76 34.42 11.94
C PRO A 32 3.99 35.20 11.46
N ALA A 33 5.15 34.53 11.45
CA ALA A 33 6.37 35.07 10.87
C ALA A 33 6.19 35.28 9.35
N PRO A 34 6.55 36.45 8.80
CA PRO A 34 6.48 36.69 7.36
C PRO A 34 7.56 35.89 6.63
N GLY A 35 7.15 35.18 5.58
CA GLY A 35 7.98 34.86 4.43
C GLY A 35 9.06 33.79 4.63
N MET A 36 8.65 32.52 4.55
CA MET A 36 9.49 31.49 3.94
C MET A 36 8.76 30.91 2.73
N GLN A 37 8.99 31.57 1.59
CA GLN A 37 8.81 30.96 0.28
C GLN A 37 9.89 29.88 0.14
N GLY A 38 9.65 28.72 0.74
CA GLY A 38 10.40 27.51 0.46
C GLY A 38 10.00 27.01 -0.93
N PRO A 39 10.95 26.55 -1.78
CA PRO A 39 10.62 25.96 -3.05
C PRO A 39 9.60 24.84 -2.84
N GLY A 40 8.51 24.91 -3.59
CA GLY A 40 7.31 24.11 -3.36
C GLY A 40 7.59 22.62 -3.22
N MET A 41 6.94 22.01 -2.24
CA MET A 41 6.72 20.56 -2.19
C MET A 41 5.72 20.16 -3.29
N ALA A 42 6.04 20.50 -4.54
CA ALA A 42 5.50 19.84 -5.70
C ALA A 42 6.33 18.56 -5.89
N ALA A 43 5.66 17.41 -5.73
CA ALA A 43 6.14 16.08 -6.09
C ALA A 43 7.27 15.44 -5.23
N ALA A 44 6.94 15.06 -4.00
CA ALA A 44 7.51 13.83 -3.41
C ALA A 44 6.72 12.56 -3.85
N GLN A 45 5.91 12.68 -4.89
CA GLN A 45 5.15 11.59 -5.50
C GLN A 45 6.00 10.92 -6.59
N GLY A 46 7.01 10.13 -6.21
CA GLY A 46 7.78 9.41 -7.23
C GLY A 46 8.86 8.42 -6.78
N GLN A 47 9.39 8.51 -5.55
CA GLN A 47 10.65 7.80 -5.24
C GLN A 47 10.53 6.42 -4.60
N TRP A 48 9.32 5.94 -4.28
CA TRP A 48 9.15 4.59 -3.74
C TRP A 48 8.89 3.59 -4.88
N GLY A 49 9.97 3.05 -5.45
CA GLY A 49 10.03 1.71 -6.03
C GLY A 49 9.16 1.42 -7.26
N HIS A 50 9.49 2.00 -8.41
CA HIS A 50 9.36 1.27 -9.67
C HIS A 50 10.62 0.42 -9.84
N GLY A 51 10.60 -0.80 -9.31
CA GLY A 51 11.66 -1.78 -9.58
C GLY A 51 11.82 -1.97 -11.09
N ALA A 52 13.03 -1.75 -11.59
CA ALA A 52 13.72 -2.65 -12.52
C ALA A 52 12.95 -3.20 -13.75
N TRP A 53 12.28 -2.37 -14.55
CA TRP A 53 11.75 -2.80 -15.87
C TRP A 53 12.16 -1.91 -17.06
N ALA A 54 13.26 -1.15 -16.97
CA ALA A 54 13.75 -0.38 -18.12
C ALA A 54 15.26 -0.11 -18.06
N HIS A 55 16.08 -1.16 -18.21
CA HIS A 55 17.48 -1.00 -18.59
C HIS A 55 17.82 -1.89 -19.78
N GLY A 56 17.42 -1.44 -20.97
CA GLY A 56 18.00 -1.86 -22.23
C GLY A 56 18.37 -0.61 -23.02
N LYS A 57 19.66 -0.39 -23.26
CA LYS A 57 20.14 0.69 -24.14
C LYS A 57 19.54 0.53 -25.55
N PRO A 58 19.08 1.58 -26.25
CA PRO A 58 18.65 1.46 -27.64
C PRO A 58 19.86 1.27 -28.57
N GLY A 59 20.28 0.01 -28.75
CA GLY A 59 21.16 -0.37 -29.85
C GLY A 59 20.42 -0.21 -31.18
N HIS A 60 21.00 0.55 -32.10
CA HIS A 60 20.51 0.67 -33.47
C HIS A 60 20.55 -0.69 -34.19
N GLY A 61 19.40 -1.17 -34.68
CA GLY A 61 19.34 -2.40 -35.46
C GLY A 61 17.93 -2.72 -35.93
N ARG A 62 17.64 -2.39 -37.18
CA ARG A 62 16.68 -3.03 -38.10
C ARG A 62 15.85 -4.19 -37.49
N GLY A 63 14.74 -3.87 -36.83
CA GLY A 63 13.81 -4.87 -36.25
C GLY A 63 12.56 -4.30 -35.55
N MET A 64 12.25 -3.01 -35.72
CA MET A 64 11.20 -2.29 -34.98
C MET A 64 9.77 -2.52 -35.54
N GLN A 65 9.40 -3.75 -35.87
CA GLN A 65 8.01 -4.10 -36.24
C GLN A 65 7.33 -5.03 -35.22
N GLY A 66 8.05 -5.53 -34.20
CA GLY A 66 7.50 -6.43 -33.16
C GLY A 66 6.94 -5.75 -31.90
N TRP A 67 7.08 -4.43 -31.74
CA TRP A 67 6.75 -3.73 -30.49
C TRP A 67 5.38 -3.04 -30.50
N MET A 68 4.60 -3.16 -31.57
CA MET A 68 3.22 -2.67 -31.63
C MET A 68 2.20 -3.70 -31.08
N HIS A 69 2.59 -4.51 -30.10
CA HIS A 69 1.60 -5.29 -29.37
C HIS A 69 0.79 -4.34 -28.48
N ARG A 70 -0.37 -3.92 -28.98
CA ARG A 70 -1.43 -3.37 -28.14
C ARG A 70 -1.55 -4.29 -26.92
N PRO A 71 -1.51 -3.76 -25.68
CA PRO A 71 -1.60 -4.61 -24.49
C PRO A 71 -2.81 -5.54 -24.63
N GLY A 72 -2.73 -6.78 -24.16
CA GLY A 72 -3.90 -7.67 -24.20
C GLY A 72 -5.03 -7.07 -23.33
N PRO A 73 -6.33 -7.29 -23.65
CA PRO A 73 -7.49 -6.68 -22.98
C PRO A 73 -7.43 -6.66 -21.43
N GLY A 74 -6.90 -7.72 -20.82
CA GLY A 74 -6.72 -7.80 -19.36
C GLY A 74 -5.73 -6.78 -18.79
N MET A 75 -4.71 -6.42 -19.57
CA MET A 75 -3.73 -5.41 -19.17
C MET A 75 -4.34 -4.00 -19.19
N GLN A 76 -5.19 -3.66 -20.17
CA GLN A 76 -5.92 -2.38 -20.14
C GLN A 76 -6.87 -2.30 -18.94
N ALA A 77 -7.63 -3.35 -18.66
CA ALA A 77 -8.55 -3.36 -17.52
C ALA A 77 -7.80 -3.17 -16.19
N ARG A 78 -6.64 -3.83 -16.03
CA ARG A 78 -5.75 -3.65 -14.89
C ARG A 78 -5.26 -2.20 -14.75
N PHE A 79 -4.80 -1.57 -15.85
CA PHE A 79 -4.36 -0.17 -15.82
C PHE A 79 -5.50 0.80 -15.49
N ALA A 80 -6.70 0.56 -16.03
CA ALA A 80 -7.88 1.35 -15.71
C ALA A 80 -8.20 1.28 -14.20
N ALA A 81 -8.23 0.09 -13.61
CA ALA A 81 -8.43 -0.09 -12.18
C ALA A 81 -7.35 0.62 -11.33
N MET A 82 -6.06 0.52 -11.71
CA MET A 82 -4.97 1.25 -11.03
C MET A 82 -5.13 2.77 -11.10
N ARG A 83 -5.58 3.30 -12.25
CA ARG A 83 -5.87 4.73 -12.40
C ARG A 83 -7.02 5.14 -11.50
N ASP A 84 -8.13 4.40 -11.52
CA ASP A 84 -9.35 4.75 -10.81
C ASP A 84 -9.13 4.70 -9.28
N MET A 85 -8.40 3.69 -8.77
CA MET A 85 -7.96 3.65 -7.37
C MET A 85 -7.17 4.90 -6.97
N ARG A 86 -6.23 5.37 -7.81
CA ARG A 86 -5.43 6.55 -7.52
C ARG A 86 -6.27 7.83 -7.48
N VAL A 87 -7.21 7.96 -8.42
CA VAL A 87 -8.14 9.09 -8.45
C VAL A 87 -9.00 9.09 -7.19
N LEU A 88 -9.56 7.94 -6.80
CA LEU A 88 -10.35 7.80 -5.57
C LEU A 88 -9.54 8.14 -4.33
N GLN A 89 -8.30 7.65 -4.22
CA GLN A 89 -7.40 8.02 -3.12
C GLN A 89 -7.22 9.54 -3.05
N HIS A 90 -6.94 10.20 -4.17
CA HIS A 90 -6.77 11.64 -4.19
C HIS A 90 -8.02 12.37 -3.72
N LEU A 91 -9.20 11.93 -4.17
CA LEU A 91 -10.49 12.51 -3.75
C LEU A 91 -10.75 12.31 -2.26
N TYR A 92 -10.47 11.13 -1.71
CA TYR A 92 -10.60 10.88 -0.27
C TYR A 92 -9.65 11.75 0.54
N LEU A 93 -8.39 11.86 0.12
CA LEU A 93 -7.40 12.72 0.79
C LEU A 93 -7.79 14.19 0.74
N ALA A 94 -8.32 14.68 -0.40
CA ALA A 94 -8.81 16.05 -0.54
C ALA A 94 -9.96 16.36 0.43
N GLN A 95 -10.74 15.36 0.83
CA GLN A 95 -11.81 15.47 1.82
C GLN A 95 -11.34 15.21 3.27
N GLY A 96 -10.05 14.97 3.50
CA GLY A 96 -9.53 14.57 4.82
C GLY A 96 -9.91 13.15 5.24
N ARG A 97 -10.45 12.32 4.33
CA ARG A 97 -10.96 10.97 4.58
C ARG A 97 -9.89 9.90 4.36
N ARG A 98 -8.75 10.03 5.05
CA ARG A 98 -7.62 9.09 4.88
C ARG A 98 -8.01 7.63 5.19
N GLY A 99 -8.79 7.41 6.25
CA GLY A 99 -9.25 6.07 6.63
C GLY A 99 -10.05 5.37 5.54
N ASP A 100 -10.87 6.11 4.79
CA ASP A 100 -11.65 5.56 3.69
C ASP A 100 -10.77 5.22 2.47
N ALA A 101 -9.70 5.99 2.25
CA ALA A 101 -8.69 5.65 1.25
C ALA A 101 -7.96 4.36 1.61
N GLU A 102 -7.60 4.17 2.89
CA GLU A 102 -6.97 2.93 3.38
C GLU A 102 -7.94 1.73 3.25
N ALA A 103 -9.19 1.90 3.68
CA ALA A 103 -10.24 0.86 3.59
C ALA A 103 -10.48 0.43 2.14
N MET A 104 -10.54 1.37 1.19
CA MET A 104 -10.71 1.06 -0.23
C MET A 104 -9.59 0.15 -0.78
N TYR A 105 -8.34 0.36 -0.36
CA TYR A 105 -7.25 -0.55 -0.75
C TYR A 105 -7.33 -1.92 -0.08
N HIS A 106 -7.80 -1.99 1.17
CA HIS A 106 -8.09 -3.27 1.83
C HIS A 106 -9.19 -4.05 1.11
N ASP A 107 -10.26 -3.38 0.68
CA ASP A 107 -11.34 -3.99 -0.09
C ASP A 107 -10.83 -4.55 -1.41
N VAL A 108 -10.01 -3.80 -2.14
CA VAL A 108 -9.38 -4.30 -3.39
C VAL A 108 -8.57 -5.57 -3.12
N LEU A 109 -7.76 -5.58 -2.05
CA LEU A 109 -6.96 -6.74 -1.66
C LEU A 109 -7.80 -7.96 -1.23
N ALA A 110 -9.01 -7.75 -0.73
CA ALA A 110 -9.93 -8.84 -0.40
C ALA A 110 -10.58 -9.46 -1.65
N HIS A 111 -10.80 -8.67 -2.70
CA HIS A 111 -11.56 -9.10 -3.88
C HIS A 111 -10.68 -9.52 -5.08
N THR A 112 -9.44 -9.03 -5.17
CA THR A 112 -8.57 -9.32 -6.32
C THR A 112 -7.52 -10.40 -6.04
N ARG A 113 -7.37 -11.31 -7.01
CA ARG A 113 -6.25 -12.26 -7.08
C ARG A 113 -5.20 -11.85 -8.12
N ASP A 114 -5.41 -10.76 -8.86
CA ASP A 114 -4.44 -10.29 -9.86
C ASP A 114 -3.15 -9.83 -9.14
N PRO A 115 -2.00 -10.46 -9.39
CA PRO A 115 -0.71 -10.09 -8.79
C PRO A 115 -0.39 -8.61 -8.86
N GLY A 116 -0.78 -8.03 -9.99
CA GLY A 116 -0.51 -6.67 -10.33
C GLY A 116 -1.26 -5.63 -9.53
N LEU A 117 -2.57 -5.82 -9.42
CA LEU A 117 -3.44 -5.00 -8.61
C LEU A 117 -3.10 -5.16 -7.13
N ARG A 118 -2.75 -6.38 -6.68
CA ARG A 118 -2.30 -6.61 -5.30
C ARG A 118 -1.04 -5.82 -4.98
N ASN A 119 -0.01 -5.93 -5.83
CA ASN A 119 1.24 -5.20 -5.63
C ASN A 119 1.02 -3.67 -5.66
N PHE A 120 0.16 -3.18 -6.55
CA PHE A 120 -0.21 -1.77 -6.60
C PHE A 120 -0.90 -1.30 -5.32
N ALA A 121 -1.93 -2.04 -4.86
CA ALA A 121 -2.71 -1.70 -3.67
C ALA A 121 -1.85 -1.70 -2.40
N TYR A 122 -1.02 -2.74 -2.20
CA TYR A 122 -0.08 -2.79 -1.08
C TYR A 122 0.88 -1.58 -1.06
N GLY A 123 1.41 -1.21 -2.23
CA GLY A 123 2.31 -0.07 -2.35
C GLY A 123 1.62 1.28 -2.05
N GLN A 124 0.35 1.47 -2.41
CA GLN A 124 -0.38 2.69 -2.09
C GLN A 124 -0.81 2.72 -0.61
N LEU A 125 -1.24 1.58 -0.06
CA LEU A 125 -1.60 1.45 1.35
C LEU A 125 -0.43 1.81 2.26
N ALA A 126 0.77 1.28 1.97
CA ALA A 126 1.97 1.62 2.73
C ALA A 126 2.29 3.12 2.67
N ARG A 127 2.05 3.79 1.53
CA ARG A 127 2.25 5.25 1.41
C ARG A 127 1.24 6.04 2.24
N LEU A 128 -0.01 5.60 2.30
CA LEU A 128 -1.03 6.22 3.15
C LEU A 128 -0.69 6.08 4.63
N GLN A 129 -0.21 4.91 5.05
CA GLN A 129 0.21 4.64 6.43
C GLN A 129 1.40 5.52 6.86
N MET A 130 2.34 5.82 5.95
CA MET A 130 3.44 6.75 6.24
C MET A 130 2.99 8.20 6.49
N MET A 131 1.72 8.56 6.27
CA MET A 131 1.22 9.92 6.47
C MET A 131 0.42 10.05 7.77
N PRO A 132 0.85 10.81 8.79
CA PRO A 132 2.12 11.53 8.87
C PRO A 132 3.30 10.69 9.40
N THR A 133 3.11 9.52 10.04
CA THR A 133 4.26 8.79 10.64
C THR A 133 4.03 7.31 11.02
N ASP A 134 3.02 6.60 10.50
CA ASP A 134 2.88 5.15 10.81
C ASP A 134 3.78 4.28 9.91
N THR A 135 5.08 4.47 10.08
CA THR A 135 6.12 3.72 9.36
C THR A 135 6.09 2.23 9.74
N GLY A 136 5.66 1.89 10.97
CA GLY A 136 5.55 0.51 11.43
C GLY A 136 4.51 -0.28 10.63
N ALA A 137 3.31 0.29 10.47
CA ALA A 137 2.26 -0.31 9.64
C ALA A 137 2.70 -0.41 8.17
N ALA A 138 3.35 0.62 7.64
CA ALA A 138 3.86 0.60 6.27
C ALA A 138 4.87 -0.52 6.03
N ILE A 139 5.82 -0.73 6.95
CA ILE A 139 6.80 -1.83 6.87
C ILE A 139 6.10 -3.18 6.93
N ALA A 140 5.12 -3.36 7.83
CA ALA A 140 4.37 -4.61 7.93
C ALA A 140 3.61 -4.91 6.62
N THR A 141 2.96 -3.91 6.04
CA THR A 141 2.27 -4.01 4.75
C THR A 141 3.22 -4.41 3.62
N LEU A 142 4.39 -3.79 3.53
CA LEU A 142 5.38 -4.10 2.49
C LEU A 142 6.01 -5.49 2.66
N ARG A 143 6.25 -5.93 3.90
CA ARG A 143 6.73 -7.30 4.17
C ARG A 143 5.72 -8.33 3.70
N LYS A 144 4.44 -8.13 4.02
CA LYS A 144 3.36 -8.99 3.52
C LYS A 144 3.33 -9.05 2.00
N ALA A 145 3.43 -7.89 1.34
CA ALA A 145 3.46 -7.82 -0.12
C ALA A 145 4.67 -8.56 -0.72
N LEU A 146 5.83 -8.45 -0.08
CA LEU A 146 7.03 -9.17 -0.47
C LEU A 146 6.83 -10.69 -0.36
N ASP A 147 6.33 -11.17 0.77
CA ASP A 147 6.09 -12.61 1.00
C ASP A 147 5.11 -13.17 -0.04
N GLU A 148 4.01 -12.46 -0.31
CA GLU A 148 3.04 -12.86 -1.34
C GLU A 148 3.64 -12.89 -2.75
N ASN A 149 4.45 -11.89 -3.12
CA ASN A 149 5.11 -11.86 -4.42
C ASN A 149 6.14 -12.99 -4.56
N LEU A 150 6.88 -13.30 -3.48
CA LEU A 150 7.84 -14.41 -3.45
C LEU A 150 7.17 -15.77 -3.65
N GLN A 151 5.96 -15.95 -3.11
CA GLN A 151 5.18 -17.17 -3.31
C GLN A 151 4.73 -17.35 -4.77
N GLN A 152 4.48 -16.25 -5.48
CA GLN A 152 4.03 -16.30 -6.88
C GLN A 152 5.15 -16.61 -7.87
N ILE A 153 6.39 -16.23 -7.56
CA ILE A 153 7.56 -16.54 -8.40
C ILE A 153 8.15 -17.92 -8.10
N LYS A 154 7.71 -18.58 -7.01
CA LYS A 154 8.16 -19.94 -6.70
C LYS A 154 7.66 -20.87 -7.82
N PRO A 155 8.55 -21.63 -8.48
CA PRO A 155 8.15 -22.57 -9.51
C PRO A 155 7.19 -23.63 -8.92
N PRO A 156 6.18 -24.09 -9.69
CA PRO A 156 5.31 -25.16 -9.24
C PRO A 156 6.15 -26.40 -8.89
N ALA A 157 5.79 -27.10 -7.81
CA ALA A 157 6.43 -28.36 -7.46
C ALA A 157 6.31 -29.32 -8.65
N ALA A 158 7.41 -29.94 -9.05
CA ALA A 158 7.40 -30.93 -10.11
C ALA A 158 6.40 -32.05 -9.75
N PRO A 159 5.62 -32.57 -10.72
CA PRO A 159 4.73 -33.69 -10.45
C PRO A 159 5.57 -34.87 -9.93
N ALA A 160 5.10 -35.52 -8.88
CA ALA A 160 5.71 -36.76 -8.39
C ALA A 160 5.59 -37.83 -9.50
N SER A 161 6.73 -38.31 -9.98
CA SER A 161 6.82 -39.44 -10.93
C SER A 161 6.53 -40.77 -10.24
#